data_AF-R6WBT8-F1
#
_entry.id   AF-R6WBT8-F1
#
_cell.length_a   1.000
_cell.length_b   1.000
_cell.length_c   1.000
_cell.angle_alpha   90.00
_cell.angle_beta   90.00
_cell.angle_gamma   90.00
#
_symmetry.space_group_name_H-M   'P 1'
#
loop_
_entity.id
_entity.type
_entity.pdbx_description
1 polymer ?
#
loop_
_entity_poly.entity_id
_entity_poly.type
_entity_poly.pdbx_seq_one_letter_code
_entity_poly.pdbx_strand_id
1 'polypeptide(L)'
;MRDDTMDVLLRIGMPASAKGLTYICDAIELFDTDPYYPEGKICSLYNDIAHRHDTTSSRVERAIRHAFDAAITRGDKKLLGQYLDVANTQNSNLLRSLYFRLKREKKNRCKTCNVENCVVKEQIYQEAMVSFYKDIEGMMARRMKMV
;
A
#
# COMPACT_ATOMS: atom_id res chain seq x y z
N MET A 1 3.49 0.05 1.02
CA MET A 1 2.06 -0.20 1.37
C MET A 1 1.41 -1.13 0.37
N ARG A 2 1.66 -0.92 -0.93
CA ARG A 2 1.20 -1.76 -2.04
C ARG A 2 1.38 -3.27 -1.83
N ASP A 3 2.59 -3.75 -1.51
CA ASP A 3 2.87 -5.18 -1.41
C ASP A 3 2.13 -5.85 -0.25
N ASP A 4 2.07 -5.20 0.92
CA ASP A 4 1.27 -5.67 2.06
C ASP A 4 -0.22 -5.80 1.66
N THR A 5 -0.75 -4.82 0.92
CA THR A 5 -2.13 -4.84 0.43
C THR A 5 -2.36 -6.02 -0.52
N MET A 6 -1.46 -6.23 -1.48
CA MET A 6 -1.57 -7.33 -2.45
C MET A 6 -1.57 -8.69 -1.75
N ASP A 7 -0.64 -8.91 -0.82
CA ASP A 7 -0.55 -10.15 -0.06
C ASP A 7 -1.82 -10.41 0.79
N VAL A 8 -2.36 -9.38 1.46
CA VAL A 8 -3.62 -9.50 2.19
C VAL A 8 -4.79 -9.84 1.28
N LEU A 9 -4.92 -9.18 0.12
CA LEU A 9 -6.02 -9.43 -0.81
C LEU A 9 -5.97 -10.83 -1.43
N LEU A 10 -4.77 -11.32 -1.75
CA LEU A 10 -4.57 -12.70 -2.21
C LEU A 10 -4.95 -13.72 -1.13
N ARG A 11 -4.52 -13.51 0.12
CA ARG A 11 -4.89 -14.36 1.26
C ARG A 11 -6.39 -14.36 1.54
N ILE A 12 -7.07 -13.22 1.38
CA ILE A 12 -8.52 -13.11 1.46
C ILE A 12 -9.21 -14.00 0.40
N GLY A 13 -8.55 -14.28 -0.72
CA GLY A 13 -9.08 -15.10 -1.82
C GLY A 13 -9.44 -14.29 -3.08
N MET A 14 -8.90 -13.09 -3.23
CA MET A 14 -9.07 -12.31 -4.46
C MET A 14 -8.25 -12.94 -5.60
N PRO A 15 -8.83 -13.15 -6.81
CA PRO A 15 -8.10 -13.75 -7.91
C PRO A 15 -6.90 -12.90 -8.35
N ALA A 16 -5.72 -13.51 -8.47
CA ALA A 16 -4.49 -12.81 -8.86
C ALA A 16 -4.55 -12.17 -10.26
N SER A 17 -5.35 -12.74 -11.16
CA SER A 17 -5.56 -12.22 -12.52
C SER A 17 -6.59 -11.08 -12.61
N ALA A 18 -7.27 -10.74 -11.50
CA ALA A 18 -8.28 -9.69 -11.51
C ALA A 18 -7.62 -8.30 -11.59
N LYS A 19 -7.94 -7.51 -12.64
CA LYS A 19 -7.51 -6.11 -12.73
C LYS A 19 -7.91 -5.27 -11.51
N GLY A 20 -9.03 -5.61 -10.87
CA GLY A 20 -9.48 -4.96 -9.65
C GLY A 20 -8.50 -5.09 -8.48
N LEU A 21 -7.74 -6.20 -8.40
CA LEU A 21 -6.69 -6.37 -7.39
C LEU A 21 -5.62 -5.27 -7.54
N THR A 22 -5.12 -5.06 -8.76
CA THR A 22 -4.15 -4.01 -9.06
C THR A 22 -4.69 -2.63 -8.74
N TYR A 23 -5.92 -2.32 -9.17
CA TYR A 23 -6.52 -1.01 -8.91
C TYR A 23 -6.78 -0.75 -7.42
N ILE A 24 -7.14 -1.78 -6.64
CA ILE A 24 -7.24 -1.65 -5.18
C ILE A 24 -5.86 -1.36 -4.59
N CYS A 25 -4.80 -2.02 -5.06
CA CYS A 25 -3.44 -1.73 -4.58
C CYS A 25 -3.04 -0.27 -4.86
N ASP A 26 -3.31 0.24 -6.07
CA ASP A 26 -3.07 1.65 -6.42
C ASP A 26 -3.90 2.61 -5.56
N ALA A 27 -5.16 2.27 -5.29
CA ALA A 27 -6.05 3.06 -4.43
C ALA A 27 -5.52 3.17 -2.99
N ILE A 28 -5.08 2.05 -2.41
CA ILE A 28 -4.55 2.02 -1.05
C ILE A 28 -3.19 2.72 -0.98
N GLU A 29 -2.38 2.64 -2.03
CA GLU A 29 -1.15 3.41 -2.15
C GLU A 29 -1.43 4.92 -2.19
N LEU A 30 -2.40 5.37 -3.00
CA LEU A 30 -2.84 6.76 -3.04
C LEU A 30 -3.35 7.27 -1.68
N PHE A 31 -4.09 6.44 -0.95
CA PHE A 31 -4.53 6.78 0.41
C PHE A 31 -3.38 6.93 1.42
N ASP A 32 -2.25 6.27 1.17
CA ASP A 32 -1.08 6.32 2.05
C ASP A 32 -0.16 7.49 1.70
N THR A 33 -0.04 7.84 0.41
CA THR A 33 0.88 8.87 -0.07
C THR A 33 0.28 10.27 -0.08
N ASP A 34 -1.03 10.41 -0.26
CA ASP A 34 -1.69 11.71 -0.37
C ASP A 34 -2.88 11.82 0.62
N PRO A 35 -2.79 12.74 1.62
CA PRO A 35 -3.84 12.96 2.61
C PRO A 35 -5.21 13.36 2.04
N TYR A 36 -5.30 13.80 0.79
CA TYR A 36 -6.56 14.18 0.15
C TYR A 36 -7.50 12.99 -0.04
N TYR A 37 -7.00 11.82 -0.47
CA TYR A 37 -7.86 10.74 -0.94
C TYR A 37 -8.65 9.98 0.14
N PRO A 38 -8.13 9.72 1.35
CA PRO A 38 -8.90 9.02 2.39
C PRO A 38 -10.26 9.66 2.68
N GLU A 39 -10.29 11.00 2.75
CA GLU A 39 -11.49 11.82 2.99
C GLU A 39 -12.10 12.38 1.69
N GLY A 40 -11.42 12.21 0.57
CA GLY A 40 -11.77 12.77 -0.73
C GLY A 40 -12.93 12.06 -1.44
N LYS A 41 -13.30 12.62 -2.58
CA LYS A 41 -14.31 12.03 -3.47
C LYS A 41 -13.73 10.81 -4.18
N ILE A 42 -14.43 9.68 -4.09
CA ILE A 42 -14.00 8.43 -4.71
C ILE A 42 -13.87 8.52 -6.24
N CYS A 43 -14.65 9.38 -6.89
CA CYS A 43 -14.57 9.58 -8.34
C CYS A 43 -13.21 10.16 -8.78
N SER A 44 -12.60 11.03 -7.96
CA SER A 44 -11.26 11.58 -8.24
C SER A 44 -10.22 10.46 -8.23
N LEU A 45 -10.28 9.59 -7.21
CA LEU A 45 -9.41 8.41 -7.11
C LEU A 45 -9.52 7.52 -8.35
N TYR A 46 -10.74 7.22 -8.81
CA TYR A 46 -10.94 6.40 -10.00
C TYR A 46 -10.42 7.06 -11.28
N ASN A 47 -10.52 8.39 -11.40
CA ASN A 47 -9.95 9.11 -12.52
C ASN A 47 -8.43 8.98 -12.54
N ASP A 48 -7.75 9.15 -11.40
CA ASP A 48 -6.29 9.09 -11.35
C ASP A 48 -5.76 7.70 -11.67
N ILE A 49 -6.41 6.65 -11.14
CA ILE A 49 -6.08 5.27 -11.50
C ILE A 49 -6.36 5.02 -12.99
N ALA A 50 -7.46 5.55 -13.52
CA ALA A 50 -7.80 5.38 -14.92
C ALA A 50 -6.75 5.98 -15.87
N HIS A 51 -6.23 7.17 -15.56
CA HIS A 51 -5.15 7.79 -16.33
C HIS A 51 -3.85 6.96 -16.29
N ARG A 52 -3.51 6.37 -15.13
CA ARG A 52 -2.29 5.52 -14.99
C ARG A 52 -2.35 4.24 -15.81
N HIS A 53 -3.55 3.72 -16.05
CA HIS A 53 -3.78 2.42 -16.71
C HIS A 53 -4.41 2.52 -18.10
N ASP A 54 -4.43 3.73 -18.68
CA ASP A 54 -5.04 4.02 -19.99
C ASP A 54 -6.44 3.39 -20.14
N THR A 55 -7.31 3.70 -19.18
CA THR A 55 -8.68 3.16 -19.12
C THR A 55 -9.67 4.24 -18.69
N THR A 56 -10.92 3.87 -18.41
CA THR A 56 -11.95 4.81 -17.92
C THR A 56 -12.22 4.61 -16.44
N SER A 57 -12.58 5.70 -15.76
CA SER A 57 -12.98 5.70 -14.35
C SER A 57 -14.10 4.70 -14.05
N SER A 58 -15.08 4.58 -14.96
CA SER A 58 -16.15 3.56 -14.88
C SER A 58 -15.63 2.12 -14.95
N ARG A 59 -14.60 1.83 -15.74
CA ARG A 59 -13.97 0.50 -15.82
C ARG A 59 -13.16 0.19 -14.56
N VAL A 60 -12.47 1.19 -13.99
CA VAL A 60 -11.76 1.05 -12.71
C VAL A 60 -12.74 0.71 -11.59
N GLU A 61 -13.78 1.53 -11.45
CA GLU A 61 -14.88 1.36 -10.50
C GLU A 61 -15.45 -0.06 -10.58
N ARG A 62 -15.87 -0.46 -11.78
CA ARG A 62 -16.45 -1.79 -12.04
C ARG A 62 -15.49 -2.91 -11.68
N ALA A 63 -14.22 -2.82 -12.08
CA ALA A 63 -13.22 -3.84 -11.79
C ALA A 63 -12.97 -4.00 -10.29
N ILE A 64 -12.93 -2.89 -9.53
CA ILE A 64 -12.82 -2.90 -8.07
C ILE A 64 -14.03 -3.59 -7.45
N ARG A 65 -15.25 -3.24 -7.88
CA ARG A 65 -16.48 -3.89 -7.38
C ARG A 65 -16.45 -5.39 -7.60
N HIS A 66 -16.20 -5.83 -8.83
CA HIS A 66 -16.15 -7.27 -9.15
C HIS A 66 -15.10 -8.02 -8.34
N ALA A 67 -13.95 -7.40 -8.09
CA ALA A 67 -12.91 -8.01 -7.27
C ALA A 67 -13.37 -8.19 -5.81
N PHE A 68 -13.98 -7.16 -5.20
CA PHE A 68 -14.54 -7.27 -3.86
C PHE A 68 -15.70 -8.26 -3.79
N ASP A 69 -16.63 -8.25 -4.74
CA ASP A 69 -17.75 -9.18 -4.78
C ASP A 69 -17.28 -10.64 -4.90
N ALA A 70 -16.27 -10.91 -5.72
CA ALA A 70 -15.66 -12.22 -5.82
C ALA A 70 -15.04 -12.67 -4.49
N ALA A 71 -14.29 -11.78 -3.83
CA ALA A 71 -13.71 -12.02 -2.51
C ALA A 71 -14.79 -12.28 -1.45
N ILE A 72 -15.83 -11.43 -1.39
CA ILE A 72 -16.95 -11.60 -0.45
C ILE A 72 -17.68 -12.92 -0.69
N THR A 73 -17.86 -13.33 -1.94
CA THR A 73 -18.60 -14.55 -2.29
C THR A 73 -17.80 -15.81 -1.96
N ARG A 74 -16.52 -15.86 -2.31
CA ARG A 74 -15.72 -17.11 -2.33
C ARG A 74 -14.52 -17.13 -1.39
N GLY A 75 -14.16 -15.98 -0.82
CA GLY A 75 -12.96 -15.81 0.01
C GLY A 75 -13.12 -16.28 1.46
N ASP A 76 -12.02 -16.19 2.20
CA ASP A 76 -11.96 -16.54 3.62
C ASP A 76 -12.76 -15.51 4.45
N LYS A 77 -13.86 -15.97 5.07
CA LYS A 77 -14.77 -15.14 5.87
C LYS A 77 -14.09 -14.51 7.10
N LYS A 78 -13.11 -15.20 7.69
CA LYS A 78 -12.39 -14.70 8.85
C LYS A 78 -11.49 -13.54 8.45
N LEU A 79 -10.75 -13.68 7.36
CA LEU A 79 -9.89 -12.62 6.84
C LEU A 79 -10.71 -11.45 6.28
N LEU A 80 -11.82 -11.72 5.60
CA LEU A 80 -12.77 -10.67 5.19
C LEU A 80 -13.23 -9.84 6.39
N GLY A 81 -13.69 -10.50 7.46
CA GLY A 81 -14.13 -9.82 8.68
C GLY A 81 -13.00 -9.07 9.39
N GLN A 82 -11.74 -9.47 9.19
CA GLN A 82 -10.56 -8.79 9.74
C GLN A 82 -10.20 -7.52 8.96
N TYR A 83 -10.36 -7.47 7.64
CA TYR A 83 -9.89 -6.36 6.81
C TYR A 83 -10.99 -5.47 6.23
N LEU A 84 -12.19 -6.00 5.99
CA LEU A 84 -13.28 -5.31 5.31
C LEU A 84 -14.50 -5.15 6.23
N ASP A 85 -15.25 -4.08 6.00
CA ASP A 85 -16.60 -3.92 6.54
C ASP A 85 -17.64 -4.44 5.55
N VAL A 86 -18.04 -5.70 5.71
CA VAL A 86 -18.97 -6.39 4.81
C VAL A 86 -20.44 -6.03 5.04
N ALA A 87 -20.76 -5.23 6.06
CA ALA A 87 -22.12 -4.72 6.26
C ALA A 87 -22.47 -3.64 5.22
N ASN A 88 -21.46 -2.90 4.73
CA ASN A 88 -21.60 -1.93 3.65
C ASN A 88 -20.58 -2.21 2.55
N THR A 89 -21.05 -2.85 1.48
CA THR A 89 -20.22 -3.33 0.37
C THR A 89 -19.92 -2.27 -0.70
N GLN A 90 -20.22 -0.99 -0.45
CA GLN A 90 -19.80 0.08 -1.36
C GLN A 90 -18.28 0.10 -1.48
N ASN A 91 -17.76 0.20 -2.71
CA ASN A 91 -16.31 0.20 -2.97
C ASN A 91 -15.55 1.21 -2.11
N SER A 92 -16.10 2.42 -1.94
CA SER A 92 -15.49 3.47 -1.11
C SER A 92 -15.35 3.04 0.35
N ASN A 93 -16.36 2.38 0.91
CA ASN A 93 -16.33 1.84 2.27
C ASN A 93 -15.33 0.69 2.40
N LEU A 94 -15.31 -0.22 1.44
CA LEU A 94 -14.39 -1.36 1.43
C LEU A 94 -12.92 -0.91 1.30
N LEU A 95 -12.64 0.06 0.43
CA LEU A 95 -11.29 0.64 0.29
C LEU A 95 -10.84 1.34 1.58
N ARG A 96 -11.70 2.15 2.21
CA ARG A 96 -11.37 2.85 3.45
C ARG A 96 -11.18 1.88 4.61
N SER A 97 -12.08 0.93 4.79
CA SER A 97 -11.96 -0.08 5.85
C SER A 97 -10.68 -0.90 5.69
N LEU A 98 -10.37 -1.35 4.46
CA LEU A 98 -9.12 -2.03 4.14
C LEU A 98 -7.91 -1.17 4.54
N TYR A 99 -7.85 0.08 4.08
CA TYR A 99 -6.76 1.01 4.36
C TYR A 99 -6.54 1.20 5.87
N PHE A 100 -7.59 1.56 6.61
CA PHE A 100 -7.46 1.85 8.03
C PHE A 100 -7.02 0.62 8.84
N ARG A 101 -7.51 -0.57 8.47
CA ARG A 101 -7.13 -1.81 9.16
C ARG A 101 -5.70 -2.24 8.82
N LEU A 102 -5.27 -2.12 7.57
CA LEU A 102 -3.86 -2.31 7.19
C LEU A 102 -2.93 -1.32 7.91
N LYS A 103 -3.30 -0.03 7.97
CA LYS A 103 -2.52 1.00 8.65
C LYS A 103 -2.41 0.74 10.15
N ARG A 104 -3.50 0.29 10.78
CA ARG A 104 -3.50 -0.12 12.20
C ARG A 104 -2.61 -1.34 12.42
N GLU A 105 -2.67 -2.34 11.54
CA GLU A 105 -1.81 -3.51 11.62
C GLU A 105 -0.33 -3.12 11.55
N LYS A 106 0.06 -2.27 10.59
CA LYS A 106 1.43 -1.73 10.51
C LYS A 106 1.87 -1.00 11.77
N LYS A 107 1.00 -0.16 12.31
CA LYS A 107 1.27 0.54 13.58
C LYS A 107 1.45 -0.44 14.73
N ASN A 108 0.67 -1.52 14.77
CA ASN A 108 0.80 -2.56 15.78
C ASN A 108 2.09 -3.37 15.61
N ARG A 109 2.49 -3.73 14.38
CA ARG A 109 3.80 -4.37 14.11
C ARG A 109 4.95 -3.51 14.65
N CYS A 110 4.85 -2.19 14.49
CA CYS A 110 5.82 -1.22 15.02
C CYS A 110 5.73 -1.01 16.55
N LYS A 111 4.59 -1.33 17.20
CA LYS A 111 4.51 -1.30 18.67
C LYS A 111 5.09 -2.55 19.32
N THR A 112 5.08 -3.68 18.62
CA THR A 112 5.69 -4.94 19.07
C THR A 112 7.19 -5.00 18.75
N CYS A 113 7.74 -4.06 17.97
CA CYS A 113 9.18 -3.93 17.86
C CYS A 113 9.73 -3.18 19.10
N ASN A 114 10.45 -3.90 19.95
CA ASN A 114 11.36 -3.26 20.91
C ASN A 114 12.53 -2.63 20.13
N VAL A 115 13.17 -1.60 20.70
CA VAL A 115 14.36 -0.93 20.13
C VAL A 115 15.45 -1.93 19.73
N GLU A 116 15.50 -3.09 20.39
CA GLU A 116 16.44 -4.18 20.16
C GLU A 116 16.13 -5.07 18.94
N ASN A 117 14.87 -5.12 18.45
CA ASN A 117 14.45 -6.02 17.35
C ASN A 117 13.94 -5.28 16.09
N CYS A 118 14.13 -3.96 16.00
CA CYS A 118 13.65 -3.18 14.85
C CYS A 118 14.66 -3.21 13.70
N VAL A 119 14.49 -4.18 12.77
CA VAL A 119 15.28 -4.35 11.54
C VAL A 119 15.39 -3.03 10.73
N VAL A 120 14.34 -2.21 10.78
CA VAL A 120 14.27 -0.92 10.06
C VAL A 120 15.29 0.08 10.61
N LYS A 121 15.54 0.11 11.93
CA LYS A 121 16.50 1.04 12.53
C LYS A 121 17.94 0.67 12.14
N GLU A 122 18.26 -0.62 12.19
CA GLU A 122 19.57 -1.13 11.78
C GLU A 122 19.84 -0.84 10.30
N GLN A 123 18.86 -1.10 9.42
CA GLN A 123 19.01 -0.83 8.00
C GLN A 123 19.19 0.66 7.69
N ILE A 124 18.44 1.55 8.34
CA ILE A 124 18.62 3.01 8.20
C ILE A 124 20.03 3.43 8.64
N TYR A 125 20.53 2.90 9.76
CA TYR A 125 21.90 3.22 10.20
C TYR A 125 22.95 2.70 9.23
N GLN A 126 22.80 1.48 8.71
CA GLN A 126 23.72 0.94 7.71
C GLN A 126 23.71 1.79 6.44
N GLU A 127 22.54 2.15 5.92
CA GLU A 127 22.40 2.99 4.72
C GLU A 127 22.98 4.40 4.94
N ALA A 128 22.72 5.02 6.10
CA ALA A 128 23.29 6.31 6.45
C ALA A 128 24.82 6.26 6.57
N MET A 129 25.37 5.20 7.19
CA MET A 129 26.81 4.99 7.30
C MET A 129 27.45 4.80 5.92
N VAL A 130 26.85 3.98 5.05
CA VAL A 130 27.35 3.77 3.67
C VAL A 130 27.35 5.08 2.87
N SER A 131 26.31 5.92 3.01
CA SER A 131 26.28 7.24 2.38
C SER A 131 27.41 8.13 2.89
N PHE A 132 27.59 8.18 4.20
CA PHE A 132 28.61 9.02 4.83
C PHE A 132 30.04 8.62 4.43
N TYR A 133 30.34 7.31 4.35
CA TYR A 133 31.64 6.82 3.88
C TYR A 133 31.92 7.22 2.44
N LYS A 134 30.93 7.11 1.55
CA LYS A 134 31.06 7.55 0.15
C LYS A 134 31.34 9.04 0.04
N ASP A 135 30.71 9.86 0.89
CA ASP A 135 30.94 11.30 0.91
C ASP A 135 32.37 11.64 1.36
N ILE A 136 32.86 10.98 2.41
CA ILE A 136 34.25 11.12 2.87
C ILE A 136 35.24 10.71 1.78
N GLU A 137 35.05 9.54 1.16
CA GLU A 137 35.90 9.08 0.06
C GLU A 137 35.92 10.08 -1.10
N GLY A 138 34.75 10.63 -1.45
CA GLY A 138 34.62 11.68 -2.45
C GLY A 138 35.38 12.95 -2.08
N MET A 139 35.31 13.39 -0.81
CA MET A 139 36.06 14.56 -0.32
C MET A 139 37.57 14.32 -0.33
N MET A 140 38.03 13.14 0.10
CA MET A 140 39.45 12.77 0.12
C MET A 140 40.03 12.66 -1.30
N ALA A 141 39.28 12.04 -2.22
CA ALA A 141 39.69 11.93 -3.63
C ALA A 141 39.78 13.30 -4.33
N ARG A 142 38.88 14.24 -4.01
CA ARG A 142 38.95 15.62 -4.51
C ARG A 142 40.17 16.36 -3.96
N ARG A 143 40.55 16.10 -2.70
CA ARG A 143 41.71 16.72 -2.06
C ARG A 143 43.03 16.19 -2.60
N MET A 144 43.12 14.89 -2.92
CA MET A 144 44.32 14.29 -3.53
C MET A 144 44.57 14.72 -4.98
N LYS A 145 43.57 15.19 -5.72
CA LYS A 145 43.73 15.72 -7.09
C LYS A 145 44.20 17.18 -7.16
N MET A 146 44.34 17.85 -6.01
CA MET A 146 44.84 19.23 -5.89
C MET A 146 46.29 19.31 -5.40
N VAL A 147 46.98 18.17 -5.30
CA VAL A 147 48.42 18.02 -5.03
C VAL A 147 49.05 17.37 -6.26
#